data_AF-A0A067E0Q2-F1
#
_entry.id   AF-A0A067E0Q2-F1
#
_cell.length_a   1.000
_cell.length_b   1.000
_cell.length_c   1.000
_cell.angle_alpha   90.00
_cell.angle_beta   90.00
_cell.angle_gamma   90.00
#
_symmetry.space_group_name_H-M   'P 1'
#
loop_
_entity.id
_entity.type
_entity.pdbx_description
1 polymer ?
#
loop_
_entity_poly.entity_id
_entity_poly.type
_entity_poly.pdbx_seq_one_letter_code
_entity_poly.pdbx_strand_id
1 'polypeptide(L)'
;MDSASIPPKCPFGYDAQSFKIGPLSCMICQALLFECSKCTPCSHVYCKACISRFKDCPLCGADIEKIEADTTLQDVVDRFIEGHARIKRSHTNSDKEEDEAGENKKVIYEDVSMERGAFLVQQAMR
;
A
#
# COMPACT_ATOMS: atom_id res chain seq x y z
N MET A 1 -25.76 -22.67 10.26
CA MET A 1 -25.74 -22.03 8.93
C MET A 1 -24.88 -20.80 9.08
N ASP A 2 -23.56 -20.99 8.98
CA ASP A 2 -22.57 -19.93 9.09
C ASP A 2 -22.82 -18.90 8.01
N SER A 3 -23.15 -17.69 8.45
CA SER A 3 -23.22 -16.52 7.58
C SER A 3 -21.80 -16.30 7.07
N ALA A 4 -21.53 -16.79 5.85
CA ALA A 4 -20.28 -16.60 5.16
C ALA A 4 -20.10 -15.10 4.91
N SER A 5 -19.55 -14.41 5.90
CA SER A 5 -19.19 -13.01 5.84
C SER A 5 -18.17 -12.88 4.71
N ILE A 6 -18.63 -12.41 3.55
CA ILE A 6 -17.79 -12.17 2.39
C ILE A 6 -16.71 -11.21 2.89
N PRO A 7 -15.42 -11.61 2.92
CA PRO A 7 -14.38 -10.73 3.41
C PRO A 7 -14.41 -9.46 2.56
N PRO A 8 -14.24 -8.27 3.16
CA PRO A 8 -14.30 -7.03 2.43
C PRO A 8 -13.19 -7.01 1.37
N LYS A 9 -13.54 -7.28 0.11
CA LYS A 9 -12.63 -7.26 -1.03
C LYS A 9 -12.45 -5.81 -1.48
N CYS A 10 -11.21 -5.37 -1.69
CA CYS A 10 -10.99 -4.08 -2.32
C CYS A 10 -11.56 -4.12 -3.75
N PRO A 11 -12.27 -3.06 -4.20
CA PRO A 11 -12.78 -2.97 -5.58
C PRO A 11 -11.67 -3.02 -6.65
N PHE A 12 -10.41 -2.82 -6.26
CA PHE A 12 -9.24 -3.01 -7.10
C PHE A 12 -8.61 -4.40 -7.00
N GLY A 13 -9.26 -5.36 -6.32
CA GLY A 13 -8.84 -6.76 -6.23
C GLY A 13 -7.89 -7.12 -5.08
N TYR A 14 -7.57 -6.15 -4.22
CA TYR A 14 -6.65 -6.34 -3.10
C TYR A 14 -7.39 -6.82 -1.83
N ASP A 15 -7.05 -8.00 -1.31
CA ASP A 15 -7.58 -8.48 -0.03
C ASP A 15 -6.47 -9.16 0.79
N ALA A 16 -6.75 -9.49 2.05
CA ALA A 16 -5.78 -10.11 2.95
C ALA A 16 -5.34 -11.53 2.51
N GLN A 17 -6.04 -12.14 1.54
CA GLN A 17 -5.77 -13.46 1.01
C GLN A 17 -5.08 -13.40 -0.38
N SER A 18 -5.26 -12.32 -1.13
CA SER A 18 -4.78 -12.12 -2.50
C SER A 18 -3.59 -11.16 -2.59
N PHE A 19 -3.46 -10.23 -1.63
CA PHE A 19 -2.44 -9.19 -1.68
C PHE A 19 -1.30 -9.48 -0.73
N LYS A 20 -0.23 -10.07 -1.28
CA LYS A 20 1.08 -9.86 -0.71
C LYS A 20 1.44 -8.43 -1.07
N ILE A 21 1.58 -7.53 -0.09
CA ILE A 21 2.27 -6.23 -0.27
C ILE A 21 3.68 -6.45 -0.84
N GLY A 22 4.20 -7.68 -0.77
CA GLY A 22 5.45 -8.18 -1.35
C GLY A 22 5.98 -7.44 -2.59
N PRO A 23 5.22 -7.26 -3.68
CA PRO A 23 5.71 -6.58 -4.87
C PRO A 23 5.87 -5.06 -4.70
N LEU A 24 5.12 -4.44 -3.79
CA LEU A 24 5.19 -3.01 -3.47
C LEU A 24 5.99 -2.73 -2.19
N SER A 25 6.50 -3.75 -1.49
CA SER A 25 7.34 -3.57 -0.31
C SER A 25 8.81 -3.43 -0.70
N CYS A 26 9.47 -2.42 -0.16
CA CYS A 26 10.92 -2.37 -0.15
C CYS A 26 11.45 -3.42 0.84
N MET A 27 12.31 -4.31 0.38
CA MET A 27 12.89 -5.34 1.26
C MET A 27 13.93 -4.82 2.28
N ILE A 28 14.47 -3.61 2.09
CA ILE A 28 15.45 -3.02 3.01
C ILE A 28 14.72 -2.51 4.25
N CYS A 29 13.68 -1.68 4.07
CA CYS A 29 12.91 -1.12 5.18
C CYS A 29 11.63 -1.90 5.52
N GLN A 30 11.28 -2.91 4.73
CA GLN A 30 10.07 -3.74 4.86
C GLN A 30 8.75 -2.95 4.83
N ALA A 31 8.80 -1.70 4.36
CA ALA A 31 7.65 -0.82 4.20
C ALA A 31 7.25 -0.69 2.72
N LEU A 32 6.12 -0.03 2.46
CA LEU A 32 5.71 0.33 1.10
C LEU A 32 6.80 1.18 0.43
N LEU A 33 7.06 0.92 -0.86
CA LEU A 33 8.05 1.66 -1.64
C LEU A 33 7.74 3.16 -1.67
N PHE A 34 8.77 3.99 -1.63
CA PHE A 34 8.67 5.44 -1.75
C PHE A 34 9.86 5.98 -2.54
N GLU A 35 9.59 6.84 -3.52
CA GLU A 35 10.54 7.21 -4.58
C GLU A 35 11.18 5.95 -5.18
N CYS A 36 10.35 5.06 -5.74
CA CYS A 36 10.77 3.80 -6.35
C CYS A 36 11.99 3.99 -7.24
N SER A 37 13.06 3.25 -6.95
CA SER A 37 14.33 3.36 -7.65
C SER A 37 14.88 1.99 -8.02
N LYS A 38 15.22 1.81 -9.30
CA LYS A 38 15.75 0.57 -9.87
C LYS A 38 17.27 0.61 -9.96
N CYS A 39 17.90 -0.49 -9.60
CA CYS A 39 19.34 -0.70 -9.80
C CYS A 39 19.60 -1.17 -11.23
N THR A 40 20.65 -0.67 -11.88
CA THR A 40 21.15 -1.23 -13.14
C THR A 40 22.47 -1.95 -12.88
N PRO A 41 22.70 -3.15 -13.45
CA PRO A 41 21.89 -3.86 -14.46
C PRO A 41 20.81 -4.80 -13.92
N CYS A 42 20.79 -5.11 -12.62
CA CYS A 42 19.95 -6.18 -12.09
C CYS A 42 18.44 -5.87 -12.04
N SER A 43 18.02 -4.62 -12.27
CA SER A 43 16.62 -4.15 -12.28
C SER A 43 15.83 -4.27 -10.97
N HIS A 44 16.45 -4.71 -9.89
CA HIS A 44 15.86 -4.74 -8.55
C HIS A 44 15.48 -3.34 -8.03
N VAL A 45 14.33 -3.24 -7.36
CA VAL A 45 13.74 -1.98 -6.93
C VAL A 45 13.71 -1.83 -5.40
N TYR A 46 14.00 -0.61 -4.95
CA TYR A 46 13.99 -0.20 -3.55
C TYR A 46 13.49 1.24 -3.42
N CYS A 47 13.28 1.72 -2.19
CA CYS A 47 13.14 3.16 -1.97
C CYS A 47 14.47 3.87 -2.30
N LYS A 48 14.41 5.04 -2.94
CA LYS A 48 15.60 5.85 -3.28
C LYS A 48 16.54 6.05 -2.10
N ALA A 49 15.98 6.44 -0.96
CA ALA A 49 16.75 6.66 0.27
C ALA A 49 17.41 5.37 0.77
N CYS A 50 16.73 4.22 0.67
CA CYS A 50 17.24 2.93 1.12
C CYS A 50 18.43 2.47 0.28
N ILE A 51 18.31 2.50 -1.04
CA ILE A 51 19.37 2.00 -1.92
C ILE A 51 20.57 2.94 -2.04
N SER A 52 20.38 4.25 -1.76
CA SER A 52 21.46 5.26 -1.85
C SER A 52 22.70 4.97 -1.00
N ARG A 53 22.60 4.08 -0.01
CA ARG A 53 23.68 3.75 0.93
C ARG A 53 24.50 2.53 0.50
N PHE A 54 24.10 1.85 -0.56
CA PHE A 54 24.71 0.61 -1.02
C PHE A 54 25.45 0.81 -2.33
N LYS A 55 26.58 0.11 -2.48
CA LYS A 55 27.33 0.02 -3.75
C LYS A 55 26.90 -1.21 -4.57
N ASP A 56 26.44 -2.26 -3.88
CA ASP A 56 26.04 -3.52 -4.49
C ASP A 56 24.57 -3.80 -4.13
N CYS A 57 23.85 -4.45 -5.03
CA CYS A 57 22.44 -4.72 -4.89
C CYS A 57 22.17 -5.69 -3.72
N PRO A 58 21.40 -5.29 -2.69
CA PRO A 58 21.13 -6.15 -1.53
C PRO A 58 20.41 -7.48 -1.83
N LEU A 59 19.80 -7.63 -3.01
CA LEU A 59 19.12 -8.85 -3.44
C LEU A 59 20.04 -9.89 -4.05
N CYS A 60 20.92 -9.46 -4.94
CA CYS A 60 21.67 -10.36 -5.81
C CYS A 60 23.19 -10.15 -5.72
N GLY A 61 23.65 -9.16 -4.97
CA GLY A 61 25.07 -8.83 -4.82
C GLY A 61 25.75 -8.27 -6.07
N ALA A 62 24.99 -7.87 -7.09
CA ALA A 62 25.55 -7.26 -8.30
C ALA A 62 25.91 -5.78 -8.05
N ASP A 63 27.03 -5.32 -8.61
CA ASP A 63 27.45 -3.93 -8.54
C ASP A 63 26.37 -2.98 -9.10
N ILE A 64 26.08 -1.90 -8.39
CA ILE A 64 25.13 -0.88 -8.81
C ILE A 64 25.89 0.18 -9.61
N GLU A 65 25.75 0.12 -10.93
CA GLU A 65 26.35 1.14 -11.81
C GLU A 65 25.58 2.46 -11.75
N LYS A 66 24.25 2.37 -11.69
CA LYS A 66 23.34 3.51 -11.61
C LYS A 66 22.03 3.15 -10.92
N ILE A 67 21.45 4.17 -10.30
CA ILE A 67 20.13 4.13 -9.68
C ILE A 67 19.22 5.04 -10.50
N GLU A 68 18.18 4.48 -11.10
CA GLU A 68 17.21 5.21 -11.92
C GLU A 68 15.85 5.23 -11.23
N ALA A 69 15.10 6.33 -11.38
CA ALA A 69 13.74 6.40 -10.86
C ALA A 69 12.82 5.46 -11.68
N ASP A 70 11.97 4.71 -10.98
CA ASP A 70 10.90 3.90 -11.58
C ASP A 70 9.56 4.59 -11.34
N THR A 71 9.24 5.55 -12.19
CA THR A 71 7.99 6.32 -12.11
C THR A 71 6.78 5.43 -12.31
N THR A 72 6.88 4.41 -13.15
CA THR A 72 5.76 3.49 -13.43
C THR A 72 5.36 2.70 -12.20
N LEU A 73 6.33 2.18 -11.44
CA LEU A 73 6.06 1.48 -10.20
C LEU A 73 5.63 2.46 -9.10
N GLN A 74 6.19 3.67 -9.08
CA GLN A 74 5.73 4.73 -8.16
C GLN A 74 4.25 5.06 -8.37
N ASP A 75 3.80 5.21 -9.62
CA ASP A 75 2.38 5.48 -9.94
C ASP A 75 1.46 4.36 -9.44
N VAL A 76 1.91 3.10 -9.52
CA VAL A 76 1.16 1.94 -9.00
C VAL A 76 1.07 2.00 -7.47
N VAL A 77 2.18 2.36 -6.80
CA VAL A 77 2.21 2.56 -5.35
C VAL A 77 1.29 3.70 -4.93
N ASP A 78 1.32 4.83 -5.64
CA ASP A 78 0.50 5.99 -5.32
C ASP A 78 -0.98 5.70 -5.52
N ARG A 79 -1.35 4.99 -6.59
CA ARG A 79 -2.72 4.49 -6.80
C ARG A 79 -3.14 3.52 -5.70
N PHE A 80 -2.22 2.67 -5.21
CA PHE A 80 -2.49 1.78 -4.09
C PHE A 80 -2.76 2.58 -2.80
N ILE A 81 -1.96 3.60 -2.50
CA ILE A 81 -2.16 4.50 -1.36
C ILE A 81 -3.51 5.21 -1.47
N GLU A 82 -3.79 5.84 -2.60
CA GLU A 82 -5.06 6.55 -2.82
C GLU A 82 -6.27 5.64 -2.61
N GLY A 83 -6.18 4.40 -3.12
CA GLY A 83 -7.24 3.39 -3.00
C GLY A 83 -7.45 2.79 -1.61
N HIS A 84 -6.51 2.91 -0.66
CA HIS A 84 -6.62 2.26 0.66
C HIS A 84 -6.42 3.20 1.86
N ALA A 85 -5.55 4.21 1.73
CA ALA A 85 -5.24 5.15 2.79
C ALA A 85 -6.30 6.27 2.91
N ARG A 86 -6.89 6.72 1.79
CA ARG A 86 -7.85 7.85 1.79
C ARG A 86 -9.34 7.46 1.81
N ILE A 87 -9.66 6.16 1.86
CA ILE A 87 -11.05 5.72 1.95
C ILE A 87 -11.46 5.63 3.43
N LYS A 88 -12.21 6.65 3.89
CA LYS A 88 -13.08 6.55 5.07
C LYS A 88 -14.34 5.79 4.64
N ARG A 89 -14.41 4.49 4.91
CA ARG A 89 -15.70 3.78 4.82
C ARG A 89 -16.59 4.45 5.86
N SER A 90 -17.69 5.09 5.44
CA SER A 90 -18.68 5.54 6.39
C SER A 90 -19.09 4.32 7.21
N HIS A 91 -18.87 4.38 8.53
CA HIS A 91 -19.48 3.42 9.43
C HIS A 91 -20.98 3.58 9.24
N THR A 92 -21.59 2.72 8.44
CA THR A 92 -23.02 2.48 8.50
C THR A 92 -23.25 1.83 9.86
N ASN A 93 -23.54 2.65 10.86
CA ASN A 93 -24.32 2.20 12.00
C ASN A 93 -25.69 1.81 11.42
N SER A 94 -25.81 0.55 11.00
CA SER A 94 -27.06 -0.01 10.51
C SER A 94 -27.81 -0.62 11.68
N ASP A 95 -28.40 0.23 12.51
CA ASP A 95 -29.72 -0.07 13.05
C ASP A 95 -30.73 0.63 12.12
N LYS A 96 -31.35 -0.18 11.25
CA LYS A 96 -32.67 -0.01 10.61
C LYS A 96 -32.94 1.26 9.79
N GLU A 97 -33.07 1.13 8.46
CA GLU A 97 -34.32 0.86 7.75
C GLU A 97 -34.07 0.91 6.22
N GLU A 98 -34.84 0.10 5.50
CA GLU A 98 -34.77 -0.12 4.05
C GLU A 98 -35.31 1.10 3.30
N ASP A 99 -34.61 1.55 2.26
CA ASP A 99 -35.22 2.17 1.07
C ASP A 99 -34.21 2.30 -0.08
N GLU A 100 -34.77 2.48 -1.27
CA GLU A 100 -34.40 1.93 -2.56
C GLU A 100 -33.16 2.51 -3.28
N ALA A 101 -32.71 1.72 -4.27
CA ALA A 101 -32.13 2.13 -5.55
C ALA A 101 -31.18 3.35 -5.61
N GLY A 102 -29.87 3.04 -5.64
CA GLY A 102 -28.99 3.55 -6.69
C GLY A 102 -28.75 5.06 -6.77
N GLU A 103 -28.08 5.66 -5.79
CA GLU A 103 -27.41 6.95 -6.01
C GLU A 103 -26.04 6.98 -5.34
N ASN A 104 -25.02 7.13 -6.20
CA ASN A 104 -23.73 7.77 -5.97
C ASN A 104 -23.41 8.08 -4.49
N LYS A 105 -23.00 7.08 -3.70
CA LYS A 105 -22.46 7.30 -2.35
C LYS A 105 -21.19 8.12 -2.50
N LYS A 106 -21.33 9.44 -2.34
CA LYS A 106 -20.27 10.44 -2.41
C LYS A 106 -19.11 9.97 -1.53
N VAL A 107 -18.06 9.48 -2.17
CA VAL A 107 -16.83 9.06 -1.49
C VAL A 107 -16.21 10.34 -0.93
N ILE A 108 -16.28 10.50 0.39
CA ILE A 108 -15.63 11.61 1.08
C ILE A 108 -14.18 11.18 1.32
N TYR A 109 -13.26 11.80 0.57
CA TYR A 109 -11.83 11.62 0.75
C TYR A 109 -11.37 12.51 1.90
N GLU A 110 -10.99 11.90 3.01
CA GLU A 110 -10.41 12.57 4.18
C GLU A 110 -9.10 11.88 4.54
N ASP A 111 -8.08 12.64 4.91
CA ASP A 111 -6.79 12.11 5.32
C ASP A 111 -6.87 11.53 6.74
N VAL A 112 -7.11 10.22 6.83
CA VAL A 112 -7.16 9.47 8.11
C VAL A 112 -5.81 8.87 8.51
N SER A 113 -4.71 9.32 7.89
CA SER A 113 -3.38 8.75 8.10
C SER A 113 -2.92 8.85 9.56
N MET A 114 -3.33 9.89 10.29
CA MET A 114 -3.02 10.06 11.71
C MET A 114 -3.77 9.05 12.61
N GLU A 115 -5.07 8.83 12.37
CA GLU A 115 -5.88 7.92 13.18
C GLU A 115 -5.46 6.46 13.01
N ARG A 116 -5.11 6.06 11.78
CA ARG A 116 -4.62 4.70 11.50
C ARG A 116 -3.13 4.52 11.82
N GLY A 117 -2.33 5.58 11.70
CA GLY A 117 -0.89 5.56 11.99
C GLY A 117 -0.56 5.44 13.48
N ALA A 118 -1.47 5.86 14.38
CA ALA A 118 -1.28 5.73 15.82
C ALA A 118 -1.10 4.27 16.28
N PHE A 119 -1.72 3.31 15.59
CA PHE A 119 -1.53 1.89 15.85
C PHE A 119 -0.09 1.42 15.57
N LEU A 120 0.57 1.97 14.55
CA LEU A 120 1.97 1.64 14.21
C LEU A 120 2.94 2.18 15.28
N VAL A 121 2.64 3.33 15.88
CA VAL A 121 3.43 3.91 16.98
C VAL A 121 3.33 3.04 18.24
N GLN A 122 2.15 2.52 18.56
CA GLN A 122 1.95 1.65 19.73
C GLN A 122 2.67 0.29 19.61
N GLN A 123 2.86 -0.22 18.39
CA GLN A 123 3.61 -1.45 18.15
C GLN A 123 5.13 -1.23 18.19
N ALA A 124 5.60 -0.02 17.84
CA ALA A 124 7.03 0.32 17.80
C ALA A 124 7.63 0.66 19.17
N MET A 125 6.80 0.89 20.20
CA MET A 125 7.23 1.17 21.58
C MET A 125 7.23 -0.08 22.48
N ARG A 126 7.11 -1.28 21.90
CA ARG A 126 7.21 -2.56 22.60
C ARG A 126 8.56 -3.23 22.37
#